data_AF-A0A0G4MHX2-F1
#
_entry.id   AF-A0A0G4MHX2-F1
#
_cell.length_a   1.000
_cell.length_b   1.000
_cell.length_c   1.000
_cell.angle_alpha   90.00
_cell.angle_beta   90.00
_cell.angle_gamma   90.00
#
_symmetry.space_group_name_H-M   'P 1'
#
loop_
_entity.id
_entity.type
_entity.pdbx_description
1 polymer ?
#
loop_
_entity_poly.entity_id
_entity_poly.type
_entity_poly.pdbx_seq_one_letter_code
_entity_poly.pdbx_strand_id
1 'polypeptide(L)'
;DQIAVLNQDFAPHDVAFRLAGTDRTVNTGWARDSNEIAMKRALRKGTYKDLNLYTQVTLTNDALGYAYFPTSGATSGSTTFIRDGVSIKAQTVPGGTQAGFNLGKTGTHEVGHWLGLYHTFQGGCTGSGDQVSDTP
;
A
#
# COMPACT_ATOMS: atom_id res chain seq x y z
N ASP A 1 -1.23 11.80 10.51
CA ASP A 1 -2.44 11.93 9.67
C ASP A 1 -2.79 10.66 8.91
N GLN A 2 -1.95 10.14 8.01
CA GLN A 2 -2.29 8.90 7.25
C GLN A 2 -2.61 7.68 8.15
N ILE A 3 -1.85 7.45 9.22
CA ILE A 3 -2.13 6.36 10.17
C ILE A 3 -3.48 6.56 10.89
N ALA A 4 -3.87 7.80 11.15
CA ALA A 4 -5.17 8.09 11.76
C ALA A 4 -6.32 7.75 10.78
N VAL A 5 -6.17 8.05 9.49
CA VAL A 5 -7.12 7.64 8.45
C VAL A 5 -7.21 6.12 8.34
N LEU A 6 -6.08 5.41 8.35
CA LEU A 6 -6.10 3.94 8.36
C LEU A 6 -6.86 3.41 9.60
N ASN A 7 -6.56 3.91 10.79
CA ASN A 7 -7.25 3.48 12.00
C ASN A 7 -8.74 3.82 11.99
N GLN A 8 -9.14 4.97 11.44
CA GLN A 8 -10.54 5.33 11.29
C GLN A 8 -11.27 4.38 10.34
N ASP A 9 -10.66 4.05 9.20
CA ASP A 9 -11.28 3.26 8.14
C ASP A 9 -11.34 1.78 8.48
N PHE A 10 -10.34 1.26 9.19
CA PHE A 10 -10.22 -0.16 9.54
C PHE A 10 -10.77 -0.50 10.93
N ALA A 11 -11.03 0.49 11.80
CA ALA A 11 -11.60 0.25 13.13
C ALA A 11 -12.92 -0.53 13.14
N PRO A 12 -13.89 -0.31 12.21
CA PRO A 12 -15.11 -1.12 12.16
C PRO A 12 -14.88 -2.62 11.88
N HIS A 13 -13.67 -2.98 11.47
CA HIS A 13 -13.26 -4.35 11.13
C HIS A 13 -12.20 -4.89 12.11
N ASP A 14 -12.07 -4.29 13.29
CA ASP A 14 -11.14 -4.70 14.36
C ASP A 14 -9.66 -4.74 13.93
N VAL A 15 -9.30 -3.97 12.90
CA VAL A 15 -7.92 -3.82 12.44
C VAL A 15 -7.38 -2.46 12.87
N ALA A 16 -6.23 -2.47 13.54
CA ALA A 16 -5.56 -1.27 14.02
C ALA A 16 -4.08 -1.26 13.65
N PHE A 17 -3.59 -0.07 13.34
CA PHE A 17 -2.22 0.23 12.96
C PHE A 17 -1.56 1.10 14.02
N ARG A 18 -0.36 0.70 14.44
CA ARG A 18 0.51 1.48 15.32
C ARG A 18 1.75 1.89 14.55
N LEU A 19 2.05 3.18 14.52
CA LEU A 19 3.27 3.67 13.89
C LEU A 19 4.50 3.16 14.65
N ALA A 20 5.32 2.35 13.97
CA ALA A 20 6.57 1.84 14.54
C ALA A 20 7.74 2.83 14.35
N GLY A 21 7.72 3.63 13.29
CA GLY A 21 8.76 4.61 12.99
C GLY A 21 8.51 5.33 11.66
N THR A 22 9.33 6.32 11.36
CA THR A 22 9.29 7.05 10.09
C THR A 22 10.70 7.40 9.67
N ASP A 23 11.05 7.09 8.44
CA ASP A 23 12.33 7.44 7.82
C ASP A 23 12.11 8.33 6.61
N ARG A 24 13.13 9.11 6.25
CA ARG A 24 13.16 9.91 5.02
C ARG A 24 14.46 9.63 4.30
N THR A 25 14.36 9.24 3.04
CA THR A 25 15.52 8.96 2.20
C THR A 25 15.51 9.86 0.98
N VAL A 26 16.62 10.54 0.72
CA VAL A 26 16.79 11.38 -0.47
C VAL A 26 17.40 10.51 -1.57
N ASN A 27 16.56 10.05 -2.50
CA ASN A 27 16.98 9.34 -3.70
C ASN A 27 16.01 9.67 -4.84
N THR A 28 16.51 10.32 -5.89
CA THR A 28 15.69 10.83 -7.00
C THR A 28 15.07 9.70 -7.84
N GLY A 29 15.75 8.57 -7.97
CA GLY A 29 15.23 7.39 -8.65
C GLY A 29 14.08 6.76 -7.87
N TRP A 30 14.29 6.49 -6.58
CA TRP A 30 13.28 5.88 -5.72
C TRP A 30 12.04 6.77 -5.55
N ALA A 31 12.24 8.09 -5.44
CA ALA A 31 11.15 9.06 -5.43
C ALA A 31 10.29 9.04 -6.70
N ARG A 32 10.81 8.50 -7.81
CA ARG A 32 10.12 8.33 -9.09
C ARG A 32 9.90 6.87 -9.47
N ASP A 33 9.81 6.00 -8.45
CA ASP A 33 9.47 4.58 -8.61
C ASP A 33 10.47 3.76 -9.46
N SER A 34 11.72 4.22 -9.49
CA SER A 34 12.80 3.50 -10.14
C SER A 34 13.40 2.44 -9.21
N ASN A 35 13.60 1.23 -9.73
CA ASN A 35 14.31 0.13 -9.05
C ASN A 35 13.72 -0.20 -7.67
N GLU A 36 12.43 -0.52 -7.65
CA GLU A 36 11.66 -0.83 -6.44
C GLU A 36 12.33 -1.88 -5.55
N ILE A 37 12.86 -2.96 -6.12
CA ILE A 37 13.50 -4.03 -5.35
C ILE A 37 14.73 -3.52 -4.61
N ALA A 38 15.57 -2.69 -5.23
CA ALA A 38 16.72 -2.10 -4.53
C ALA A 38 16.27 -1.14 -3.42
N MET A 39 15.25 -0.32 -3.68
CA MET A 39 14.66 0.58 -2.68
C MET A 39 14.14 -0.21 -1.48
N LYS A 40 13.21 -1.14 -1.69
CA LYS A 40 12.57 -1.88 -0.59
C LYS A 40 13.56 -2.80 0.13
N ARG A 41 14.57 -3.35 -0.57
CA ARG A 41 15.66 -4.10 0.09
C ARG A 41 16.45 -3.24 1.07
N ALA A 42 16.71 -1.98 0.71
CA ALA A 42 17.45 -1.05 1.56
C ALA A 42 16.60 -0.46 2.69
N LEU A 43 15.29 -0.31 2.48
CA LEU A 43 14.43 0.49 3.36
C LEU A 43 13.45 -0.32 4.20
N ARG A 44 13.07 -1.54 3.80
CA ARG A 44 12.10 -2.36 4.55
C ARG A 44 12.59 -2.60 5.98
N LYS A 45 11.69 -2.46 6.94
CA LYS A 45 11.93 -2.78 8.35
C LYS A 45 10.89 -3.78 8.87
N GLY A 46 11.29 -4.51 9.92
CA GLY A 46 10.43 -5.47 10.60
C GLY A 46 10.34 -6.82 9.90
N THR A 47 9.28 -7.55 10.22
CA THR A 47 8.96 -8.90 9.78
C THR A 47 7.91 -8.88 8.65
N TYR A 48 7.39 -10.04 8.26
CA TYR A 48 6.33 -10.12 7.25
C TYR A 48 4.96 -9.65 7.80
N LYS A 49 4.83 -9.49 9.12
CA LYS A 49 3.63 -8.97 9.77
C LYS A 49 3.58 -7.44 9.80
N ASP A 50 4.68 -6.78 9.44
CA ASP A 50 4.84 -5.34 9.57
C ASP A 50 4.59 -4.64 8.23
N LEU A 51 3.59 -3.77 8.18
CA LEU A 51 3.28 -2.95 7.01
C LEU A 51 4.37 -1.90 6.78
N ASN A 52 5.03 -1.97 5.63
CA ASN A 52 5.90 -0.90 5.13
C ASN A 52 5.12 -0.07 4.10
N LEU A 53 4.92 1.22 4.40
CA LEU A 53 4.21 2.18 3.55
C LEU A 53 5.21 3.22 3.00
N TYR A 54 5.43 3.19 1.69
CA TYR A 54 6.37 4.07 0.98
C TYR A 54 5.60 5.22 0.31
N THR A 55 6.00 6.46 0.58
CA THR A 55 5.44 7.65 -0.09
C THR A 55 6.44 8.16 -1.13
N GLN A 56 6.04 8.19 -2.40
CA GLN A 56 6.90 8.57 -3.53
C GLN A 56 6.31 9.74 -4.30
N VAL A 57 7.11 10.51 -5.04
CA VAL A 57 6.64 11.69 -5.79
C VAL A 57 5.83 11.28 -7.01
N THR A 58 6.33 10.29 -7.76
CA THR A 58 5.62 9.70 -8.90
C THR A 58 5.69 8.19 -8.80
N LEU A 59 4.66 7.52 -9.32
CA LEU A 59 4.61 6.07 -9.50
C LEU A 59 4.47 5.76 -10.99
N THR A 60 4.91 4.57 -11.39
CA THR A 60 4.82 4.10 -12.78
C THR A 60 3.36 4.06 -13.25
N ASN A 61 3.12 4.29 -14.56
CA ASN A 61 1.78 4.28 -15.18
C ASN A 61 0.78 5.29 -14.58
N ASP A 62 1.28 6.38 -13.99
CA ASP A 62 0.47 7.39 -13.31
C ASP A 62 -0.41 6.87 -12.16
N ALA A 63 -0.13 5.67 -11.65
CA ALA A 63 -0.85 5.08 -10.53
C ALA A 63 -0.86 6.00 -9.30
N LEU A 64 -1.95 5.98 -8.52
CA LEU A 64 -2.01 6.68 -7.23
C LEU A 64 -1.30 5.89 -6.14
N GLY A 65 -1.35 4.56 -6.23
CA GLY A 65 -0.70 3.63 -5.34
C GLY A 65 -0.64 2.23 -5.95
N TYR A 66 0.08 1.33 -5.28
CA TYR A 66 0.02 -0.10 -5.51
C TYR A 66 0.43 -0.87 -4.24
N ALA A 67 0.02 -2.13 -4.17
CA ALA A 67 0.41 -3.06 -3.13
C ALA A 67 0.72 -4.45 -3.70
N TYR A 68 1.28 -5.31 -2.86
CA TYR A 68 1.41 -6.74 -3.14
C TYR A 68 0.47 -7.54 -2.24
N PHE A 69 -0.27 -8.47 -2.83
CA PHE A 69 -1.14 -9.37 -2.10
C PHE A 69 -0.37 -10.26 -1.11
N PRO A 70 -1.02 -10.73 -0.03
CA PRO A 70 -0.48 -11.76 0.83
C PRO A 70 -0.11 -13.00 0.02
N THR A 71 1.04 -13.59 0.32
CA THR A 71 1.49 -14.81 -0.36
C THR A 71 2.28 -15.71 0.58
N SER A 72 2.08 -17.02 0.41
CA SER A 72 2.86 -18.02 1.12
C SER A 72 4.32 -17.99 0.67
N GLY A 73 5.25 -18.29 1.57
CA GLY A 73 6.67 -18.41 1.24
C GLY A 73 7.45 -17.09 1.26
N ALA A 74 6.89 -16.01 1.82
CA ALA A 74 7.62 -14.79 2.13
C ALA A 74 8.59 -14.99 3.31
N THR A 75 9.75 -15.60 3.03
CA THR A 75 10.84 -15.75 4.00
C THR A 75 11.74 -14.53 4.02
N SER A 76 12.33 -14.22 5.18
CA SER A 76 13.24 -13.08 5.32
C SER A 76 14.35 -13.12 4.24
N GLY A 77 14.52 -12.01 3.52
CA GLY A 77 15.50 -11.87 2.44
C GLY A 77 15.05 -12.37 1.06
N SER A 78 13.94 -13.10 0.95
CA SER A 78 13.35 -13.46 -0.35
C SER A 78 12.86 -12.23 -1.11
N THR A 79 12.81 -12.29 -2.44
CA THR A 79 12.25 -11.20 -3.26
C THR A 79 10.81 -10.88 -2.88
N THR A 80 10.02 -11.89 -2.54
CA THR A 80 8.64 -11.75 -2.08
C THR A 80 8.54 -10.96 -0.78
N PHE A 81 9.38 -11.29 0.21
CA PHE A 81 9.45 -10.54 1.46
C PHE A 81 9.93 -9.09 1.24
N ILE A 82 10.86 -8.90 0.31
CA ILE A 82 11.44 -7.59 0.03
C ILE A 82 10.44 -6.68 -0.67
N ARG A 83 9.69 -7.18 -1.65
CA ARG A 83 8.71 -6.36 -2.40
C ARG A 83 7.45 -6.05 -1.58
N ASP A 84 7.14 -6.86 -0.58
CA ASP A 84 5.97 -6.70 0.27
C ASP A 84 5.83 -5.28 0.84
N GLY A 85 4.59 -4.81 0.95
CA GLY A 85 4.21 -3.48 1.42
C GLY A 85 3.44 -2.68 0.37
N VAL A 86 3.22 -1.41 0.70
CA VAL A 86 2.37 -0.48 -0.05
C VAL A 86 3.20 0.72 -0.51
N SER A 87 3.02 1.15 -1.75
CA SER A 87 3.58 2.40 -2.28
C SER A 87 2.44 3.34 -2.68
N ILE A 88 2.51 4.60 -2.29
CA ILE A 88 1.53 5.64 -2.65
C ILE A 88 2.20 6.93 -3.14
N LYS A 89 1.54 7.67 -4.02
CA LYS A 89 1.92 9.05 -4.36
C LYS A 89 1.82 9.91 -3.10
N ALA A 90 2.88 10.64 -2.78
CA ALA A 90 2.96 11.48 -1.58
C ALA A 90 1.87 12.55 -1.53
N GLN A 91 1.32 12.93 -2.68
CA GLN A 91 0.26 13.93 -2.80
C GLN A 91 -1.15 13.41 -2.44
N THR A 92 -1.33 12.10 -2.26
CA THR A 92 -2.63 11.47 -1.91
C THR A 92 -2.84 11.32 -0.40
N VAL A 93 -1.80 11.57 0.41
CA VAL A 93 -1.93 11.59 1.87
C VAL A 93 -2.91 12.68 2.33
N PRO A 94 -3.47 12.60 3.55
CA PRO A 94 -4.37 13.62 4.08
C PRO A 94 -3.73 15.01 4.03
N GLY A 95 -4.44 15.97 3.43
CA GLY A 95 -3.93 17.35 3.26
C GLY A 95 -2.94 17.51 2.11
N GLY A 96 -2.70 16.46 1.31
CA GLY A 96 -1.87 16.52 0.11
C GLY A 96 -2.47 17.34 -1.03
N THR A 97 -1.71 17.48 -2.12
CA THR A 97 -2.07 18.36 -3.25
C THR A 97 -2.86 17.67 -4.36
N GLN A 98 -3.05 16.34 -4.31
CA GLN A 98 -3.80 15.62 -5.34
C GLN A 98 -5.31 15.80 -5.11
N ALA A 99 -5.90 16.83 -5.72
CA ALA A 99 -7.32 17.10 -5.60
C ALA A 99 -8.18 15.85 -5.93
N GLY A 100 -9.18 15.58 -5.10
CA GLY A 100 -10.04 14.40 -5.21
C GLY A 100 -9.47 13.12 -4.59
N PHE A 101 -8.17 13.06 -4.30
CA PHE A 101 -7.50 11.88 -3.74
C PHE A 101 -6.59 12.19 -2.54
N ASN A 102 -6.67 13.41 -1.98
CA ASN A 102 -5.82 13.92 -0.90
C ASN A 102 -6.41 13.74 0.51
N LEU A 103 -7.28 12.75 0.67
CA LEU A 103 -7.90 12.39 1.97
C LEU A 103 -7.26 11.15 2.60
N GLY A 104 -6.16 10.63 2.01
CA GLY A 104 -5.50 9.41 2.48
C GLY A 104 -6.14 8.09 2.06
N LYS A 105 -7.22 8.14 1.25
CA LYS A 105 -7.99 6.97 0.82
C LYS A 105 -7.25 6.07 -0.15
N THR A 106 -6.28 6.60 -0.90
CA THR A 106 -5.35 5.75 -1.67
C THR A 106 -4.60 4.80 -0.74
N GLY A 107 -4.07 5.30 0.38
CA GLY A 107 -3.41 4.43 1.37
C GLY A 107 -4.35 3.36 1.93
N THR A 108 -5.60 3.72 2.24
CA THR A 108 -6.63 2.77 2.70
C THR A 108 -6.91 1.68 1.65
N HIS A 109 -7.09 2.06 0.39
CA HIS A 109 -7.33 1.15 -0.74
C HIS A 109 -6.18 0.15 -0.91
N GLU A 110 -4.94 0.65 -0.99
CA GLU A 110 -3.78 -0.21 -1.18
C GLU A 110 -3.50 -1.13 0.03
N VAL A 111 -3.79 -0.68 1.25
CA VAL A 111 -3.73 -1.54 2.43
C VAL A 111 -4.80 -2.64 2.38
N GLY A 112 -5.96 -2.39 1.77
CA GLY A 112 -6.96 -3.42 1.46
C GLY A 112 -6.38 -4.53 0.58
N HIS A 113 -5.67 -4.17 -0.49
CA HIS A 113 -4.93 -5.14 -1.32
C HIS A 113 -3.84 -5.87 -0.55
N TRP A 114 -3.08 -5.18 0.29
CA TRP A 114 -2.08 -5.80 1.17
C TRP A 114 -2.70 -6.80 2.17
N LEU A 115 -3.97 -6.60 2.55
CA LEU A 115 -4.75 -7.53 3.38
C LEU A 115 -5.49 -8.60 2.56
N GLY A 116 -5.37 -8.61 1.23
CA GLY A 116 -5.90 -9.66 0.36
C GLY A 116 -7.20 -9.34 -0.36
N LEU A 117 -7.73 -8.11 -0.27
CA LEU A 117 -8.95 -7.74 -0.97
C LEU A 117 -8.67 -7.42 -2.44
N TYR A 118 -9.44 -7.97 -3.36
CA TYR A 118 -9.40 -7.57 -4.76
C TYR A 118 -10.14 -6.24 -4.98
N HIS A 119 -10.03 -5.69 -6.19
CA HIS A 119 -10.95 -4.63 -6.61
C HIS A 119 -12.38 -5.16 -6.62
N THR A 120 -13.36 -4.41 -6.13
CA THR A 120 -14.76 -4.85 -6.08
C THR A 120 -15.35 -5.16 -7.46
N PHE A 121 -14.82 -4.56 -8.52
CA PHE A 121 -15.19 -4.82 -9.91
C PHE A 121 -14.35 -5.94 -10.58
N GLN A 122 -13.58 -6.70 -9.81
CA GLN A 122 -12.67 -7.72 -10.35
C GLN A 122 -13.44 -8.75 -11.19
N GLY A 123 -12.95 -9.00 -12.40
CA GLY A 123 -13.59 -9.93 -13.33
C GLY A 123 -14.87 -9.41 -14.01
N GLY A 124 -15.35 -8.22 -13.69
CA GLY A 124 -16.55 -7.62 -14.28
C GLY A 124 -17.83 -8.42 -14.01
N CYS A 125 -18.91 -8.11 -14.72
CA CYS A 125 -20.25 -8.64 -14.44
C CYS A 125 -20.42 -10.16 -14.64
N THR A 126 -19.49 -10.82 -15.33
CA THR A 126 -19.58 -12.26 -15.67
C THR A 126 -18.38 -13.06 -15.15
N GLY A 127 -17.47 -12.43 -14.41
CA GLY A 127 -16.29 -13.08 -13.85
C GLY A 127 -16.55 -13.71 -12.48
N SER A 128 -15.48 -14.16 -11.83
CA SER A 128 -15.53 -14.71 -10.46
C SER A 128 -15.66 -13.65 -9.36
N GLY A 129 -15.83 -12.37 -9.72
CA GLY A 129 -15.89 -11.26 -8.77
C GLY A 129 -14.57 -11.03 -8.03
N ASP A 130 -14.69 -10.32 -6.91
CA ASP A 130 -13.62 -10.04 -5.94
C ASP A 130 -13.52 -11.11 -4.84
N GLN A 131 -14.27 -12.22 -4.99
CA GLN A 131 -14.37 -13.32 -4.03
C GLN A 131 -15.01 -12.94 -2.68
N VAL A 132 -15.74 -11.83 -2.64
CA VAL A 132 -16.56 -11.41 -1.50
C VAL A 132 -18.02 -11.45 -1.92
N SER A 133 -18.88 -12.13 -1.16
CA SER A 133 -20.26 -12.41 -1.61
C SER A 133 -21.24 -11.25 -1.42
N ASP A 134 -20.89 -10.25 -0.61
CA ASP A 134 -21.74 -9.10 -0.28
C ASP A 134 -21.34 -7.80 -1.00
N THR A 135 -20.34 -7.87 -1.89
CA THR A 135 -20.00 -6.82 -2.86
C THR A 135 -20.78 -7.07 -4.17
N PRO A 136 -21.73 -6.18 -4.55
CA PRO A 136 -22.62 -6.39 -5.69
C PRO A 136 -21.95 -6.39 -7.07
#